data_AF-A0A1B6F7H8-F1
#
_entry.id   AF-A0A1B6F7H8-F1
#
_cell.length_a   1.000
_cell.length_b   1.000
_cell.length_c   1.000
_cell.angle_alpha   90.00
_cell.angle_beta   90.00
_cell.angle_gamma   90.00
#
_symmetry.space_group_name_H-M   'P 1'
#
loop_
_entity.id
_entity.type
_entity.pdbx_description
1 polymer ?
#
loop_
_entity_poly.entity_id
_entity_poly.type
_entity_poly.pdbx_seq_one_letter_code
_entity_poly.pdbx_strand_id
1 'polypeptide(L)'
;MPPKVAKVEMNEEELKLKQKLMDEMELKKRIREDRRMKSISKKDETTERQGKVIAALSKERDNLVSDLNVMQTRKQCANDAKQAAEISQLFARGDSLAVDIAREHKFMEDLKYQIHKESNKLEGRRKNIQSHFSASDYRQQMEHQRGDRALDSSKTKLHAEQVKLSSAIQENTELRKRILLLLKSKTQFNQLFEELILKLKKGKKIMKDIVEQSQLQLKKRDEVTRKIQALKQRDLADMKKRQEEMQDLEIRYADDKSLAKFRNMVLHVRTKLSEGDKATKKAAAQRLHQEEELQELRNTWTAVKKVTELQKCGDVCDLLFRQEADNFSLFNYNNELHDQVEVLTEQTAELLRKVDDEQDNAYQWEEQQEWEKFQLESMLEKVENEHNYQNDMCEAGLRLFDRLMTKLRALFDLAQCETWPLEDLLGDNEQVTQFNYRLYLEILESRLMQLLSACPRPDTFPQYAVFSSFVNPATQNRLTPLSTIVVDKKEITRPCLECEISNQAKRMIQVTDYI
;
A
#
# COMPACT_ATOMS: atom_id res chain seq x y z
N MET A 1 -41.22 109.68 132.09
CA MET A 1 -42.10 110.00 133.24
C MET A 1 -43.16 108.92 133.37
N PRO A 2 -43.71 108.68 134.59
CA PRO A 2 -44.59 107.54 134.90
C PRO A 2 -46.08 107.85 134.59
N PRO A 3 -47.02 106.96 134.97
CA PRO A 3 -47.71 107.25 136.25
C PRO A 3 -47.97 106.03 137.15
N LYS A 4 -48.48 106.33 138.35
CA LYS A 4 -48.67 105.45 139.51
C LYS A 4 -50.14 104.99 139.66
N VAL A 5 -50.31 103.75 140.13
CA VAL A 5 -51.09 103.32 141.33
C VAL A 5 -52.53 103.82 141.54
N ALA A 6 -53.47 102.88 141.68
CA ALA A 6 -54.41 102.79 142.82
C ALA A 6 -55.01 101.37 142.93
N LYS A 7 -55.29 100.90 144.15
CA LYS A 7 -55.99 99.64 144.49
C LYS A 7 -57.20 99.95 145.39
N VAL A 8 -58.31 99.22 145.19
CA VAL A 8 -59.41 98.84 146.13
C VAL A 8 -60.24 97.75 145.39
N GLU A 9 -60.72 96.64 145.94
CA GLU A 9 -60.16 95.69 146.92
C GLU A 9 -60.82 94.29 146.65
N MET A 10 -60.89 93.33 147.60
CA MET A 10 -61.35 91.95 147.34
C MET A 10 -62.62 91.48 148.08
N ASN A 11 -63.36 90.56 147.46
CA ASN A 11 -64.38 89.69 148.06
C ASN A 11 -64.06 88.18 147.87
N GLU A 12 -64.75 87.33 148.62
CA GLU A 12 -64.37 85.93 148.94
C GLU A 12 -64.30 84.92 147.75
N GLU A 13 -64.83 85.26 146.58
CA GLU A 13 -64.85 84.36 145.40
C GLU A 13 -63.49 84.20 144.71
N GLU A 14 -62.58 85.18 144.82
CA GLU A 14 -61.27 85.13 144.15
C GLU A 14 -60.36 83.98 144.64
N LEU A 15 -60.57 83.50 145.88
CA LEU A 15 -59.72 82.47 146.47
C LEU A 15 -59.88 81.11 145.75
N LYS A 16 -61.11 80.77 145.34
CA LYS A 16 -61.40 79.53 144.58
C LYS A 16 -60.86 79.60 143.14
N LEU A 17 -60.72 80.80 142.58
CA LEU A 17 -60.14 80.98 141.24
C LEU A 17 -58.61 80.81 141.27
N LYS A 18 -57.93 81.27 142.33
CA LYS A 18 -56.48 81.08 142.53
C LYS A 18 -56.05 79.62 142.63
N GLN A 19 -56.82 78.76 143.31
CA GLN A 19 -56.47 77.34 143.44
C GLN A 19 -56.45 76.62 142.08
N LYS A 20 -57.48 76.80 141.24
CA LYS A 20 -57.53 76.18 139.90
C LYS A 20 -56.37 76.61 138.98
N LEU A 21 -55.84 77.83 139.15
CA LEU A 21 -54.75 78.35 138.33
C LEU A 21 -53.39 77.71 138.67
N MET A 22 -53.21 77.21 139.90
CA MET A 22 -51.97 76.56 140.35
C MET A 22 -51.82 75.16 139.76
N ASP A 23 -52.89 74.35 139.77
CA ASP A 23 -52.85 72.97 139.26
C ASP A 23 -52.55 72.90 137.75
N GLU A 24 -53.07 73.86 136.96
CA GLU A 24 -52.73 73.99 135.54
C GLU A 24 -51.24 74.28 135.29
N MET A 25 -50.57 74.99 136.20
CA MET A 25 -49.16 75.38 136.06
C MET A 25 -48.22 74.18 136.28
N GLU A 26 -48.55 73.27 137.20
CA GLU A 26 -47.74 72.08 137.47
C GLU A 26 -47.77 71.07 136.32
N LEU A 27 -48.96 70.83 135.74
CA LEU A 27 -49.11 69.92 134.59
C LEU A 27 -48.27 70.38 133.39
N LYS A 28 -48.21 71.70 133.14
CA LYS A 28 -47.43 72.32 132.06
C LYS A 28 -45.91 72.17 132.24
N LYS A 29 -45.40 71.96 133.47
CA LYS A 29 -43.96 71.68 133.70
C LYS A 29 -43.58 70.25 133.27
N ARG A 30 -44.30 69.22 133.74
CA ARG A 30 -43.96 67.81 133.47
C ARG A 30 -43.93 67.48 131.97
N ILE A 31 -44.86 68.04 131.19
CA ILE A 31 -44.92 67.86 129.73
C ILE A 31 -43.68 68.43 129.01
N ARG A 32 -42.99 69.42 129.59
CA ARG A 32 -41.77 70.02 129.01
C ARG A 32 -40.53 69.16 129.21
N GLU A 33 -40.43 68.44 130.33
CA GLU A 33 -39.26 67.63 130.69
C GLU A 33 -39.20 66.33 129.88
N ASP A 34 -40.32 65.61 129.75
CA ASP A 34 -40.39 64.36 128.96
C ASP A 34 -40.06 64.58 127.47
N ARG A 35 -40.45 65.74 126.91
CA ARG A 35 -40.07 66.14 125.54
C ARG A 35 -38.57 66.38 125.36
N ARG A 36 -37.85 66.77 126.42
CA ARG A 36 -36.41 67.06 126.34
C ARG A 36 -35.57 65.78 126.28
N MET A 37 -35.91 64.78 127.10
CA MET A 37 -35.20 63.48 127.11
C MET A 37 -35.31 62.73 125.79
N LYS A 38 -36.51 62.66 125.20
CA LYS A 38 -36.76 62.01 123.90
C LYS A 38 -36.01 62.67 122.72
N SER A 39 -35.57 63.92 122.86
CA SER A 39 -34.80 64.62 121.83
C SER A 39 -33.29 64.38 121.89
N ILE A 40 -32.74 63.94 123.05
CA ILE A 40 -31.30 63.70 123.22
C ILE A 40 -30.95 62.32 122.69
N SER A 41 -31.65 61.27 123.15
CA SER A 41 -31.42 59.88 122.72
C SER A 41 -31.48 59.69 121.19
N LYS A 42 -32.35 60.44 120.49
CA LYS A 42 -32.42 60.40 119.02
C LYS A 42 -31.19 60.99 118.31
N LYS A 43 -30.40 61.85 118.96
CA LYS A 43 -29.19 62.45 118.35
C LYS A 43 -28.02 61.45 118.36
N ASP A 44 -27.79 60.78 119.46
CA ASP A 44 -26.65 59.86 119.62
C ASP A 44 -26.75 58.65 118.65
N GLU A 45 -27.97 58.16 118.42
CA GLU A 45 -28.25 57.14 117.40
C GLU A 45 -27.99 57.60 115.95
N THR A 46 -28.05 58.91 115.68
CA THR A 46 -27.79 59.43 114.32
C THR A 46 -26.30 59.64 114.04
N THR A 47 -25.52 60.03 115.05
CA THR A 47 -24.06 60.23 114.91
C THR A 47 -23.33 58.90 114.72
N GLU A 48 -23.73 57.82 115.40
CA GLU A 48 -23.08 56.51 115.21
C GLU A 48 -23.33 55.92 113.79
N ARG A 49 -24.54 56.10 113.25
CA ARG A 49 -24.86 55.70 111.86
C ARG A 49 -24.03 56.49 110.84
N GLN A 50 -23.82 57.79 111.06
CA GLN A 50 -22.99 58.63 110.20
C GLN A 50 -21.52 58.18 110.19
N GLY A 51 -20.96 57.81 111.35
CA GLY A 51 -19.57 57.32 111.45
C GLY A 51 -19.32 56.05 110.62
N LYS A 52 -20.26 55.10 110.63
CA LYS A 52 -20.16 53.85 109.85
C LYS A 52 -20.21 54.10 108.33
N VAL A 53 -21.01 55.06 107.87
CA VAL A 53 -21.07 55.47 106.46
C VAL A 53 -19.75 56.11 106.00
N ILE A 54 -19.16 56.99 106.81
CA ILE A 54 -17.88 57.65 106.48
C ILE A 54 -16.75 56.61 106.34
N ALA A 55 -16.70 55.59 107.20
CA ALA A 55 -15.71 54.52 107.10
C ALA A 55 -15.85 53.68 105.81
N ALA A 56 -17.09 53.38 105.39
CA ALA A 56 -17.35 52.68 104.13
C ALA A 56 -16.90 53.53 102.92
N LEU A 57 -17.28 54.81 102.87
CA LEU A 57 -16.89 55.74 101.80
C LEU A 57 -15.37 55.94 101.71
N SER A 58 -14.65 55.97 102.84
CA SER A 58 -13.18 56.04 102.81
C SER A 58 -12.55 54.80 102.21
N LYS A 59 -13.13 53.61 102.43
CA LYS A 59 -12.64 52.36 101.84
C LYS A 59 -12.91 52.27 100.34
N GLU A 60 -14.08 52.74 99.90
CA GLU A 60 -14.39 52.86 98.47
C GLU A 60 -13.46 53.85 97.75
N ARG A 61 -13.16 55.00 98.37
CA ARG A 61 -12.15 55.94 97.85
C ARG A 61 -10.81 55.27 97.60
N ASP A 62 -10.31 54.50 98.56
CA ASP A 62 -8.97 53.89 98.47
C ASP A 62 -8.89 52.82 97.39
N ASN A 63 -9.96 52.03 97.22
CA ASN A 63 -10.09 51.08 96.10
C ASN A 63 -10.11 51.80 94.74
N LEU A 64 -10.90 52.89 94.61
CA LEU A 64 -10.96 53.69 93.38
C LEU A 64 -9.60 54.33 93.04
N VAL A 65 -8.82 54.73 94.05
CA VAL A 65 -7.45 55.24 93.85
C VAL A 65 -6.50 54.14 93.40
N SER A 66 -6.58 52.91 93.92
CA SER A 66 -5.77 51.80 93.41
C SER A 66 -6.11 51.46 91.95
N ASP A 67 -7.39 51.45 91.59
CA ASP A 67 -7.83 51.15 90.22
C ASP A 67 -7.38 52.24 89.23
N LEU A 68 -7.47 53.52 89.61
CA LEU A 68 -6.92 54.64 88.84
C LEU A 68 -5.42 54.51 88.59
N ASN A 69 -4.63 54.12 89.60
CA ASN A 69 -3.19 53.92 89.46
C ASN A 69 -2.84 52.78 88.50
N VAL A 70 -3.61 51.68 88.50
CA VAL A 70 -3.44 50.58 87.53
C VAL A 70 -3.71 51.08 86.11
N MET A 71 -4.82 51.81 85.90
CA MET A 71 -5.18 52.37 84.60
C MET A 71 -4.19 53.43 84.10
N GLN A 72 -3.59 54.22 84.99
CA GLN A 72 -2.57 55.22 84.66
C GLN A 72 -1.16 54.66 84.46
N THR A 73 -0.98 53.33 84.51
CA THR A 73 0.32 52.71 84.23
C THR A 73 0.74 53.03 82.80
N ARG A 74 1.95 53.58 82.60
CA ARG A 74 2.47 54.03 81.29
C ARG A 74 2.37 52.97 80.17
N LYS A 75 2.44 51.69 80.51
CA LYS A 75 2.24 50.56 79.57
C LYS A 75 0.79 50.45 79.10
N GLN A 76 -0.17 50.70 79.98
CA GLN A 76 -1.60 50.66 79.66
C GLN A 76 -1.96 51.84 78.75
N CYS A 77 -1.64 53.07 79.12
CA CYS A 77 -1.91 54.25 78.27
C CYS A 77 -1.26 54.16 76.87
N ALA A 78 -0.10 53.51 76.75
CA ALA A 78 0.56 53.26 75.46
C ALA A 78 -0.14 52.17 74.63
N ASN A 79 -0.80 51.20 75.27
CA ASN A 79 -1.65 50.22 74.60
C ASN A 79 -2.99 50.86 74.21
N ASP A 80 -3.61 51.64 75.10
CA ASP A 80 -4.87 52.35 74.85
C ASP A 80 -4.71 53.33 73.66
N ALA A 81 -3.58 54.04 73.57
CA ALA A 81 -3.28 54.91 72.42
C ALA A 81 -3.09 54.14 71.10
N LYS A 82 -2.50 52.94 71.15
CA LYS A 82 -2.39 52.05 69.97
C LYS A 82 -3.74 51.50 69.55
N GLN A 83 -4.55 51.04 70.51
CA GLN A 83 -5.90 50.56 70.27
C GLN A 83 -6.79 51.69 69.71
N ALA A 84 -6.70 52.91 70.24
CA ALA A 84 -7.41 54.07 69.69
C ALA A 84 -7.00 54.41 68.25
N ALA A 85 -5.71 54.30 67.92
CA ALA A 85 -5.22 54.49 66.55
C ALA A 85 -5.68 53.36 65.60
N GLU A 86 -5.64 52.10 66.05
CA GLU A 86 -6.12 50.94 65.30
C GLU A 86 -7.63 51.01 65.07
N ILE A 87 -8.41 51.35 66.10
CA ILE A 87 -9.86 51.61 66.03
C ILE A 87 -10.14 52.74 65.02
N SER A 88 -9.36 53.82 65.04
CA SER A 88 -9.52 54.94 64.09
C SER A 88 -9.23 54.52 62.64
N GLN A 89 -8.22 53.66 62.42
CA GLN A 89 -7.94 53.09 61.09
C GLN A 89 -9.04 52.11 60.64
N LEU A 90 -9.58 51.31 61.55
CA LEU A 90 -10.70 50.41 61.28
C LEU A 90 -11.98 51.18 60.94
N PHE A 91 -12.26 52.30 61.61
CA PHE A 91 -13.37 53.20 61.24
C PHE A 91 -13.16 53.81 59.85
N ALA A 92 -11.99 54.40 59.57
CA ALA A 92 -11.71 54.96 58.24
C ALA A 92 -11.82 53.90 57.11
N ARG A 93 -11.39 52.66 57.39
CA ARG A 93 -11.59 51.52 56.47
C ARG A 93 -13.07 51.14 56.36
N GLY A 94 -13.82 51.12 57.45
CA GLY A 94 -15.27 50.89 57.47
C GLY A 94 -16.02 51.91 56.63
N ASP A 95 -15.72 53.19 56.78
CA ASP A 95 -16.29 54.29 56.00
C ASP A 95 -15.98 54.13 54.49
N SER A 96 -14.74 53.77 54.14
CA SER A 96 -14.37 53.49 52.75
C SER A 96 -15.16 52.32 52.15
N LEU A 97 -15.31 51.23 52.91
CA LEU A 97 -16.09 50.06 52.49
C LEU A 97 -17.60 50.37 52.41
N ALA A 98 -18.14 51.24 53.28
CA ALA A 98 -19.52 51.69 53.20
C ALA A 98 -19.78 52.50 51.91
N VAL A 99 -18.83 53.35 51.48
CA VAL A 99 -18.89 54.05 50.19
C VAL A 99 -18.80 53.09 49.01
N ASP A 100 -17.96 52.06 49.08
CA ASP A 100 -17.86 51.02 48.03
C ASP A 100 -19.14 50.19 47.94
N ILE A 101 -19.68 49.73 49.07
CA ILE A 101 -20.95 49.01 49.16
C ILE A 101 -22.10 49.87 48.58
N ALA A 102 -22.16 51.17 48.89
CA ALA A 102 -23.16 52.07 48.33
C ALA A 102 -23.04 52.22 46.80
N ARG A 103 -21.81 52.24 46.25
CA ARG A 103 -21.57 52.26 44.79
C ARG A 103 -22.01 50.96 44.12
N GLU A 104 -21.64 49.82 44.69
CA GLU A 104 -22.06 48.50 44.18
C GLU A 104 -23.58 48.29 44.28
N HIS A 105 -24.23 48.76 45.35
CA HIS A 105 -25.70 48.73 45.45
C HIS A 105 -26.37 49.50 44.32
N LYS A 106 -25.87 50.70 44.00
CA LYS A 106 -26.39 51.49 42.87
C LYS A 106 -26.16 50.80 41.53
N PHE A 107 -24.98 50.22 41.32
CA PHE A 107 -24.68 49.45 40.12
C PHE A 107 -25.57 48.20 39.97
N MET A 108 -25.86 47.50 41.07
CA MET A 108 -26.83 46.39 41.10
C MET A 108 -28.26 46.85 40.78
N GLU A 109 -28.68 48.04 41.21
CA GLU A 109 -29.99 48.61 40.87
C GLU A 109 -30.08 48.96 39.37
N ASP A 110 -29.05 49.59 38.80
CA ASP A 110 -28.96 49.90 37.37
C ASP A 110 -28.98 48.61 36.53
N LEU A 111 -28.27 47.55 36.95
CA LEU A 111 -28.32 46.23 36.30
C LEU A 111 -29.71 45.58 36.40
N LYS A 112 -30.36 45.62 37.58
CA LYS A 112 -31.74 45.11 37.74
C LYS A 112 -32.73 45.82 36.81
N TYR A 113 -32.59 47.14 36.66
CA TYR A 113 -33.41 47.91 35.73
C TYR A 113 -33.18 47.49 34.27
N GLN A 114 -31.92 47.29 33.84
CA GLN A 114 -31.59 46.81 32.51
C GLN A 114 -32.13 45.40 32.25
N ILE A 115 -31.98 44.47 33.20
CA ILE A 115 -32.53 43.10 33.12
C ILE A 115 -34.04 43.15 32.97
N HIS A 116 -34.75 43.97 33.75
CA HIS A 116 -36.20 44.09 33.64
C HIS A 116 -36.64 44.66 32.27
N LYS A 117 -35.92 45.67 31.76
CA LYS A 117 -36.16 46.27 30.43
C LYS A 117 -35.99 45.26 29.29
N GLU A 118 -34.92 44.46 29.31
CA GLU A 118 -34.72 43.41 28.29
C GLU A 118 -35.70 42.23 28.47
N SER A 119 -36.05 41.86 29.69
CA SER A 119 -37.08 40.84 29.96
C SER A 119 -38.43 41.24 29.35
N ASN A 120 -38.86 42.50 29.54
CA ASN A 120 -40.11 43.00 28.97
C ASN A 120 -40.09 43.03 27.43
N LYS A 121 -38.93 43.36 26.81
CA LYS A 121 -38.75 43.24 25.35
C LYS A 121 -38.83 41.79 24.87
N LEU A 122 -38.20 40.85 25.58
CA LEU A 122 -38.26 39.42 25.26
C LEU A 122 -39.67 38.88 25.39
N GLU A 123 -40.43 39.31 26.40
CA GLU A 123 -41.82 38.89 26.57
C GLU A 123 -42.74 39.49 25.50
N GLY A 124 -42.51 40.74 25.08
CA GLY A 124 -43.17 41.31 23.90
C GLY A 124 -42.88 40.52 22.62
N ARG A 125 -41.61 40.12 22.40
CA ARG A 125 -41.25 39.23 21.27
C ARG A 125 -41.91 37.86 21.37
N ARG A 126 -41.96 37.24 22.56
CA ARG A 126 -42.64 35.96 22.79
C ARG A 126 -44.13 36.06 22.47
N LYS A 127 -44.82 37.12 22.92
CA LYS A 127 -46.25 37.34 22.63
C LYS A 127 -46.50 37.51 21.13
N ASN A 128 -45.66 38.26 20.41
CA ASN A 128 -45.74 38.38 18.95
C ASN A 128 -45.51 37.04 18.23
N ILE A 129 -44.53 36.24 18.66
CA ILE A 129 -44.29 34.89 18.10
C ILE A 129 -45.48 33.97 18.38
N GLN A 130 -46.03 34.02 19.59
CA GLN A 130 -47.18 33.19 20.00
C GLN A 130 -48.47 33.57 19.25
N SER A 131 -48.67 34.85 18.90
CA SER A 131 -49.77 35.27 18.02
C SER A 131 -49.57 34.90 16.55
N HIS A 132 -48.33 34.61 16.13
CA HIS A 132 -48.02 34.19 14.76
C HIS A 132 -48.00 32.67 14.55
N PHE A 133 -48.02 31.85 15.61
CA PHE A 133 -48.18 30.39 15.51
C PHE A 133 -49.62 30.00 15.16
N SER A 134 -50.06 30.44 13.99
CA SER A 134 -51.39 30.20 13.44
C SER A 134 -51.46 28.84 12.74
N ALA A 135 -52.67 28.31 12.55
CA ALA A 135 -52.90 27.03 11.85
C ALA A 135 -52.50 27.04 10.34
N SER A 136 -51.84 28.11 9.88
CA SER A 136 -51.12 28.22 8.61
C SER A 136 -49.77 27.49 8.67
N ASP A 137 -48.96 27.73 9.70
CA ASP A 137 -47.56 27.29 9.74
C ASP A 137 -47.46 25.78 9.94
N TYR A 138 -48.34 25.20 10.75
CA TYR A 138 -48.49 23.74 10.88
C TYR A 138 -48.96 23.10 9.56
N ARG A 139 -49.81 23.78 8.78
CA ARG A 139 -50.22 23.31 7.44
C ARG A 139 -49.05 23.36 6.45
N GLN A 140 -48.32 24.47 6.41
CA GLN A 140 -47.11 24.60 5.58
C GLN A 140 -46.06 23.55 5.96
N GLN A 141 -45.80 23.31 7.25
CA GLN A 141 -44.86 22.28 7.70
C GLN A 141 -45.31 20.86 7.26
N MET A 142 -46.60 20.57 7.30
CA MET A 142 -47.15 19.29 6.82
C MET A 142 -47.14 19.19 5.29
N GLU A 143 -47.29 20.29 4.56
CA GLU A 143 -47.12 20.35 3.10
C GLU A 143 -45.66 20.19 2.68
N HIS A 144 -44.71 20.83 3.38
CA HIS A 144 -43.28 20.61 3.22
C HIS A 144 -42.90 19.15 3.48
N GLN A 145 -43.33 18.55 4.60
CA GLN A 145 -43.09 17.13 4.86
C GLN A 145 -43.70 16.19 3.80
N ARG A 146 -44.84 16.55 3.19
CA ARG A 146 -45.40 15.80 2.05
C ARG A 146 -44.55 15.96 0.79
N GLY A 147 -44.07 17.18 0.53
CA GLY A 147 -43.11 17.49 -0.53
C GLY A 147 -41.81 16.69 -0.37
N ASP A 148 -41.22 16.69 0.81
CA ASP A 148 -39.99 15.98 1.15
C ASP A 148 -40.15 14.47 0.94
N ARG A 149 -41.24 13.87 1.45
CA ARG A 149 -41.55 12.44 1.21
C ARG A 149 -41.75 12.12 -0.28
N ALA A 150 -42.43 12.98 -1.03
CA ALA A 150 -42.60 12.81 -2.47
C ALA A 150 -41.25 12.90 -3.21
N LEU A 151 -40.40 13.83 -2.80
CA LEU A 151 -39.07 14.08 -3.33
C LEU A 151 -38.11 12.93 -3.01
N ASP A 152 -38.14 12.37 -1.80
CA ASP A 152 -37.36 11.19 -1.40
C ASP A 152 -37.85 9.91 -2.09
N SER A 153 -39.16 9.77 -2.30
CA SER A 153 -39.69 8.68 -3.15
C SER A 153 -39.19 8.80 -4.60
N SER A 154 -39.04 10.02 -5.10
CA SER A 154 -38.53 10.30 -6.45
C SER A 154 -37.01 10.07 -6.53
N LYS A 155 -36.23 10.48 -5.52
CA LYS A 155 -34.80 10.12 -5.39
C LYS A 155 -34.61 8.61 -5.39
N THR A 156 -35.43 7.88 -4.62
CA THR A 156 -35.34 6.42 -4.51
C THR A 156 -35.63 5.74 -5.86
N LYS A 157 -36.65 6.20 -6.60
CA LYS A 157 -36.94 5.74 -7.96
C LYS A 157 -35.81 6.07 -8.93
N LEU A 158 -35.29 7.30 -8.90
CA LEU A 158 -34.16 7.72 -9.75
C LEU A 158 -32.91 6.87 -9.48
N HIS A 159 -32.59 6.61 -8.22
CA HIS A 159 -31.49 5.73 -7.84
C HIS A 159 -31.71 4.30 -8.34
N ALA A 160 -32.93 3.76 -8.22
CA ALA A 160 -33.26 2.43 -8.74
C ALA A 160 -33.10 2.33 -10.27
N GLU A 161 -33.54 3.34 -11.03
CA GLU A 161 -33.32 3.40 -12.48
C GLU A 161 -31.84 3.63 -12.84
N GLN A 162 -31.10 4.42 -12.04
CA GLN A 162 -29.66 4.60 -12.22
C GLN A 162 -28.89 3.29 -12.00
N VAL A 163 -29.24 2.50 -10.97
CA VAL A 163 -28.65 1.17 -10.73
C VAL A 163 -28.95 0.21 -11.88
N LYS A 164 -30.19 0.18 -12.38
CA LYS A 164 -30.55 -0.62 -13.58
C LYS A 164 -29.75 -0.20 -14.80
N LEU A 165 -29.60 1.12 -15.04
CA LEU A 165 -28.79 1.65 -16.14
C LEU A 165 -27.31 1.26 -15.97
N SER A 166 -26.76 1.32 -14.77
CA SER A 166 -25.39 0.87 -14.48
C SER A 166 -25.20 -0.63 -14.75
N SER A 167 -26.15 -1.49 -14.35
CA SER A 167 -26.14 -2.93 -14.68
C SER A 167 -26.17 -3.15 -16.19
N ALA A 168 -27.10 -2.49 -16.90
CA ALA A 168 -27.22 -2.60 -18.36
C ALA A 168 -25.97 -2.09 -19.09
N ILE A 169 -25.30 -1.05 -18.57
CA ILE A 169 -24.00 -0.59 -19.08
C ILE A 169 -22.93 -1.64 -18.85
N GLN A 170 -22.84 -2.23 -17.65
CA GLN A 170 -21.88 -3.31 -17.34
C GLN A 170 -22.08 -4.51 -18.27
N GLU A 171 -23.32 -5.00 -18.42
CA GLU A 171 -23.69 -6.05 -19.38
C GLU A 171 -23.29 -5.67 -20.82
N ASN A 172 -23.53 -4.43 -21.24
CA ASN A 172 -23.11 -3.95 -22.56
C ASN A 172 -21.58 -3.94 -22.72
N THR A 173 -20.81 -3.60 -21.68
CA THR A 173 -19.35 -3.67 -21.71
C THR A 173 -18.83 -5.11 -21.80
N GLU A 174 -19.45 -6.06 -21.10
CA GLU A 174 -19.09 -7.49 -21.21
C GLU A 174 -19.44 -8.05 -22.59
N LEU A 175 -20.60 -7.71 -23.15
CA LEU A 175 -20.96 -8.06 -24.52
C LEU A 175 -19.96 -7.48 -25.54
N ARG A 176 -19.51 -6.22 -25.37
CA ARG A 176 -18.47 -5.63 -26.21
C ARG A 176 -17.13 -6.37 -26.08
N LYS A 177 -16.69 -6.70 -24.86
CA LYS A 177 -15.48 -7.52 -24.63
C LYS A 177 -15.61 -8.87 -25.33
N ARG A 178 -16.76 -9.55 -25.22
CA ARG A 178 -17.01 -10.84 -25.87
C ARG A 178 -17.00 -10.72 -27.40
N ILE A 179 -17.60 -9.68 -27.98
CA ILE A 179 -17.55 -9.40 -29.41
C ILE A 179 -16.10 -9.19 -29.87
N LEU A 180 -15.31 -8.39 -29.14
CA LEU A 180 -13.89 -8.17 -29.47
C LEU A 180 -13.06 -9.46 -29.42
N LEU A 181 -13.29 -10.33 -28.44
CA LEU A 181 -12.65 -11.65 -28.37
C LEU A 181 -13.05 -12.55 -29.54
N LEU A 182 -14.33 -12.58 -29.92
CA LEU A 182 -14.81 -13.34 -31.07
C LEU A 182 -14.25 -12.80 -32.39
N LEU A 183 -14.09 -11.47 -32.53
CA LEU A 183 -13.45 -10.86 -33.69
C LEU A 183 -11.95 -11.22 -33.77
N LYS A 184 -11.22 -11.18 -32.65
CA LYS A 184 -9.82 -11.64 -32.59
C LYS A 184 -9.68 -13.11 -32.99
N SER A 185 -10.53 -13.98 -32.45
CA SER A 185 -10.58 -15.40 -32.80
C SER A 185 -10.89 -15.61 -34.29
N LYS A 186 -11.85 -14.85 -34.85
CA LYS A 186 -12.16 -14.87 -36.29
C LYS A 186 -10.97 -14.41 -37.15
N THR A 187 -10.21 -13.39 -36.74
CA THR A 187 -9.02 -12.96 -37.48
C THR A 187 -7.92 -14.02 -37.47
N GLN A 188 -7.67 -14.67 -36.32
CA GLN A 188 -6.72 -15.78 -36.21
C GLN A 188 -7.15 -16.99 -37.05
N PHE A 189 -8.44 -17.35 -37.00
CA PHE A 189 -9.00 -18.41 -37.83
C PHE A 189 -8.83 -18.12 -39.33
N ASN A 190 -9.11 -16.89 -39.77
CA ASN A 190 -8.93 -16.49 -41.16
C ASN A 190 -7.46 -16.58 -41.61
N GLN A 191 -6.51 -16.16 -40.78
CA GLN A 191 -5.07 -16.27 -41.05
C GLN A 191 -4.65 -17.74 -41.24
N LEU A 192 -5.03 -18.62 -40.31
CA LEU A 192 -4.76 -20.07 -40.41
C LEU A 192 -5.44 -20.71 -41.63
N PHE A 193 -6.64 -20.26 -41.98
CA PHE A 193 -7.38 -20.71 -43.15
C PHE A 193 -6.71 -20.27 -44.47
N GLU A 194 -6.23 -19.03 -44.55
CA GLU A 194 -5.45 -18.53 -45.69
C GLU A 194 -4.12 -19.26 -45.84
N GLU A 195 -3.39 -19.51 -44.75
CA GLU A 195 -2.21 -20.37 -44.74
C GLU A 195 -2.50 -21.78 -45.25
N LEU A 196 -3.59 -22.40 -44.80
CA LEU A 196 -4.01 -23.73 -45.23
C LEU A 196 -4.34 -23.75 -46.73
N ILE A 197 -5.00 -22.71 -47.23
CA ILE A 197 -5.24 -22.51 -48.68
C ILE A 197 -3.92 -22.37 -49.43
N LEU A 198 -2.93 -21.63 -48.92
CA LEU A 198 -1.62 -21.48 -49.54
C LEU A 198 -0.84 -22.80 -49.55
N LYS A 199 -0.83 -23.54 -48.44
CA LYS A 199 -0.26 -24.90 -48.34
C LYS A 199 -0.91 -25.85 -49.35
N LEU A 200 -2.24 -25.83 -49.47
CA LEU A 200 -3.01 -26.64 -50.44
C LEU A 200 -2.75 -26.22 -51.89
N LYS A 201 -2.61 -24.92 -52.20
CA LYS A 201 -2.21 -24.41 -53.52
C LYS A 201 -0.78 -24.87 -53.89
N LYS A 202 0.17 -24.79 -52.96
CA LYS A 202 1.54 -25.30 -53.14
C LYS A 202 1.54 -26.82 -53.40
N GLY A 203 0.81 -27.59 -52.60
CA GLY A 203 0.67 -29.05 -52.80
C GLY A 203 0.05 -29.42 -54.15
N LYS A 204 -1.00 -28.69 -54.60
CA LYS A 204 -1.57 -28.87 -55.95
C LYS A 204 -0.57 -28.55 -57.07
N LYS A 205 0.28 -27.53 -56.90
CA LYS A 205 1.34 -27.22 -57.86
C LYS A 205 2.35 -28.37 -57.94
N ILE A 206 2.90 -28.80 -56.80
CA ILE A 206 3.86 -29.93 -56.74
C ILE A 206 3.26 -31.19 -57.37
N MET A 207 2.01 -31.53 -57.06
CA MET A 207 1.32 -32.68 -57.66
C MET A 207 1.16 -32.54 -59.18
N LYS A 208 0.85 -31.34 -59.68
CA LYS A 208 0.80 -31.07 -61.12
C LYS A 208 2.19 -31.23 -61.76
N ASP A 209 3.22 -30.66 -61.17
CA ASP A 209 4.60 -30.71 -61.66
C ASP A 209 5.09 -32.18 -61.73
N ILE A 210 4.79 -33.01 -60.71
CA ILE A 210 5.07 -34.45 -60.71
C ILE A 210 4.33 -35.19 -61.83
N VAL A 211 3.05 -34.86 -62.08
CA VAL A 211 2.28 -35.46 -63.19
C VAL A 211 2.86 -35.06 -64.55
N GLU A 212 3.25 -33.79 -64.74
CA GLU A 212 3.89 -33.33 -65.99
C GLU A 212 5.25 -33.99 -66.22
N GLN A 213 6.09 -34.11 -65.18
CA GLN A 213 7.35 -34.85 -65.23
C GLN A 213 7.12 -36.33 -65.56
N SER A 214 6.13 -36.98 -64.93
CA SER A 214 5.79 -38.38 -65.18
C SER A 214 5.34 -38.59 -66.63
N GLN A 215 4.50 -37.70 -67.17
CA GLN A 215 4.08 -37.73 -68.58
C GLN A 215 5.26 -37.50 -69.53
N LEU A 216 6.20 -36.62 -69.20
CA LEU A 216 7.42 -36.40 -69.99
C LEU A 216 8.30 -37.65 -70.03
N GLN A 217 8.49 -38.33 -68.88
CA GLN A 217 9.28 -39.57 -68.83
C GLN A 217 8.59 -40.73 -69.56
N LEU A 218 7.25 -40.83 -69.50
CA LEU A 218 6.49 -41.80 -70.31
C LEU A 218 6.67 -41.55 -71.81
N LYS A 219 6.60 -40.29 -72.27
CA LYS A 219 6.88 -39.94 -73.69
C LYS A 219 8.29 -40.35 -74.11
N LYS A 220 9.32 -40.04 -73.30
CA LYS A 220 10.71 -40.45 -73.54
C LYS A 220 10.86 -41.98 -73.60
N ARG A 221 10.24 -42.71 -72.68
CA ARG A 221 10.21 -44.19 -72.68
C ARG A 221 9.58 -44.73 -73.97
N ASP A 222 8.48 -44.14 -74.42
CA ASP A 222 7.76 -44.58 -75.62
C ASP A 222 8.57 -44.29 -76.89
N GLU A 223 9.27 -43.15 -76.97
CA GLU A 223 10.23 -42.86 -78.04
C GLU A 223 11.38 -43.86 -78.08
N VAL A 224 12.00 -44.18 -76.93
CA VAL A 224 13.06 -45.20 -76.84
C VAL A 224 12.52 -46.58 -77.25
N THR A 225 11.32 -46.94 -76.81
CA THR A 225 10.66 -48.21 -77.18
C THR A 225 10.42 -48.29 -78.68
N ARG A 226 9.94 -47.21 -79.31
CA ARG A 226 9.80 -47.13 -80.78
C ARG A 226 11.14 -47.27 -81.50
N LYS A 227 12.21 -46.61 -81.00
CA LYS A 227 13.57 -46.74 -81.56
C LYS A 227 14.09 -48.19 -81.47
N ILE A 228 13.91 -48.85 -80.32
CA ILE A 228 14.26 -50.27 -80.13
C ILE A 228 13.46 -51.16 -81.08
N GLN A 229 12.16 -50.91 -81.26
CA GLN A 229 11.31 -51.66 -82.18
C GLN A 229 11.76 -51.49 -83.65
N ALA A 230 12.09 -50.27 -84.07
CA ALA A 230 12.61 -49.98 -85.40
C ALA A 230 13.98 -50.65 -85.65
N LEU A 231 14.88 -50.63 -84.66
CA LEU A 231 16.15 -51.35 -84.74
C LEU A 231 15.92 -52.87 -84.86
N LYS A 232 15.06 -53.47 -84.04
CA LYS A 232 14.70 -54.89 -84.15
C LYS A 232 14.13 -55.24 -85.53
N GLN A 233 13.29 -54.40 -86.11
CA GLN A 233 12.74 -54.61 -87.46
C GLN A 233 13.83 -54.52 -88.54
N ARG A 234 14.74 -53.55 -88.44
CA ARG A 234 15.90 -53.45 -89.35
C ARG A 234 16.82 -54.65 -89.22
N ASP A 235 17.16 -55.05 -88.00
CA ASP A 235 18.09 -56.16 -87.75
C ASP A 235 17.49 -57.49 -88.24
N LEU A 236 16.17 -57.70 -88.13
CA LEU A 236 15.46 -58.83 -88.74
C LEU A 236 15.50 -58.79 -90.29
N ALA A 237 15.33 -57.61 -90.90
CA ALA A 237 15.44 -57.43 -92.34
C ALA A 237 16.87 -57.70 -92.84
N ASP A 238 17.88 -57.19 -92.13
CA ASP A 238 19.30 -57.44 -92.42
C ASP A 238 19.65 -58.93 -92.27
N MET A 239 19.10 -59.63 -91.27
CA MET A 239 19.31 -61.08 -91.12
C MET A 239 18.66 -61.87 -92.26
N LYS A 240 17.44 -61.51 -92.68
CA LYS A 240 16.80 -62.11 -93.85
C LYS A 240 17.63 -61.87 -95.13
N LYS A 241 18.13 -60.65 -95.32
CA LYS A 241 18.97 -60.28 -96.46
C LYS A 241 20.31 -61.04 -96.46
N ARG A 242 20.96 -61.20 -95.31
CA ARG A 242 22.17 -62.05 -95.16
C ARG A 242 21.87 -63.53 -95.44
N GLN A 243 20.69 -64.02 -95.07
CA GLN A 243 20.26 -65.39 -95.36
C GLN A 243 20.04 -65.61 -96.87
N GLU A 244 19.41 -64.64 -97.55
CA GLU A 244 19.25 -64.63 -99.01
C GLU A 244 20.63 -64.58 -99.71
N GLU A 245 21.52 -63.66 -99.30
CA GLU A 245 22.90 -63.57 -99.81
C GLU A 245 23.72 -64.85 -99.55
N MET A 246 23.52 -65.52 -98.40
CA MET A 246 24.17 -66.79 -98.08
C MET A 246 23.66 -67.93 -98.99
N GLN A 247 22.36 -68.01 -99.24
CA GLN A 247 21.78 -68.99 -100.16
C GLN A 247 22.29 -68.79 -101.60
N ASP A 248 22.36 -67.54 -102.06
CA ASP A 248 22.94 -67.20 -103.36
C ASP A 248 24.42 -67.63 -103.47
N LEU A 249 25.20 -67.41 -102.41
CA LEU A 249 26.61 -67.84 -102.35
C LEU A 249 26.75 -69.37 -102.28
N GLU A 250 25.87 -70.08 -101.57
CA GLU A 250 25.85 -71.55 -101.53
C GLU A 250 25.53 -72.14 -102.91
N ILE A 251 24.57 -71.56 -103.64
CA ILE A 251 24.26 -71.95 -105.02
C ILE A 251 25.47 -71.73 -105.94
N ARG A 252 26.05 -70.52 -105.93
CA ARG A 252 27.25 -70.20 -106.73
C ARG A 252 28.43 -71.09 -106.37
N TYR A 253 28.62 -71.42 -105.10
CA TYR A 253 29.67 -72.33 -104.66
C TYR A 253 29.41 -73.78 -105.08
N ALA A 254 28.16 -74.23 -105.11
CA ALA A 254 27.79 -75.53 -105.66
C ALA A 254 28.09 -75.60 -107.17
N ASP A 255 27.76 -74.54 -107.92
CA ASP A 255 28.09 -74.39 -109.34
C ASP A 255 29.61 -74.37 -109.56
N ASP A 256 30.36 -73.53 -108.86
CA ASP A 256 31.82 -73.46 -108.92
C ASP A 256 32.48 -74.79 -108.50
N LYS A 257 31.92 -75.51 -107.53
CA LYS A 257 32.38 -76.85 -107.13
C LYS A 257 32.09 -77.89 -108.21
N SER A 258 30.99 -77.76 -108.96
CA SER A 258 30.70 -78.59 -110.13
C SER A 258 31.69 -78.30 -111.27
N LEU A 259 31.96 -77.02 -111.54
CA LEU A 259 32.94 -76.55 -112.52
C LEU A 259 34.37 -76.92 -112.12
N ALA A 260 34.72 -76.87 -110.84
CA ALA A 260 36.02 -77.28 -110.32
C ALA A 260 36.20 -78.80 -110.38
N LYS A 261 35.16 -79.61 -110.12
CA LYS A 261 35.18 -81.05 -110.38
C LYS A 261 35.39 -81.35 -111.87
N PHE A 262 34.70 -80.63 -112.76
CA PHE A 262 34.88 -80.76 -114.20
C PHE A 262 36.29 -80.33 -114.65
N ARG A 263 36.78 -79.18 -114.19
CA ARG A 263 38.14 -78.70 -114.44
C ARG A 263 39.19 -79.66 -113.89
N ASN A 264 39.01 -80.23 -112.69
CA ASN A 264 39.92 -81.21 -112.10
C ASN A 264 39.88 -82.55 -112.84
N MET A 265 38.75 -82.95 -113.42
CA MET A 265 38.68 -84.10 -114.33
C MET A 265 39.54 -83.85 -115.58
N VAL A 266 39.42 -82.65 -116.18
CA VAL A 266 40.23 -82.22 -117.34
C VAL A 266 41.71 -82.02 -116.96
N LEU A 267 42.00 -81.52 -115.75
CA LEU A 267 43.37 -81.32 -115.24
C LEU A 267 44.03 -82.64 -114.87
N HIS A 268 43.32 -83.62 -114.30
CA HIS A 268 43.86 -84.94 -113.99
C HIS A 268 44.27 -85.73 -115.26
N VAL A 269 43.67 -85.41 -116.41
CA VAL A 269 44.12 -85.87 -117.74
C VAL A 269 45.41 -85.15 -118.18
N ARG A 270 45.65 -83.91 -117.72
CA ARG A 270 46.81 -83.07 -118.06
C ARG A 270 48.00 -83.20 -117.10
N THR A 271 47.80 -83.46 -115.80
CA THR A 271 48.86 -83.54 -114.79
C THR A 271 49.53 -84.90 -114.66
N LYS A 272 49.08 -85.92 -115.42
CA LYS A 272 49.86 -87.16 -115.63
C LYS A 272 51.06 -87.00 -116.59
N LEU A 273 51.38 -85.77 -117.02
CA LEU A 273 52.38 -85.50 -118.06
C LEU A 273 53.57 -84.60 -117.65
N SER A 274 53.68 -84.17 -116.39
CA SER A 274 54.87 -83.44 -115.95
C SER A 274 55.05 -83.44 -114.42
N GLU A 275 56.11 -84.10 -113.95
CA GLU A 275 56.63 -83.99 -112.59
C GLU A 275 58.05 -83.41 -112.62
N GLY A 276 58.37 -82.62 -111.59
CA GLY A 276 59.75 -82.32 -111.17
C GLY A 276 60.43 -81.11 -111.82
N ASP A 277 61.42 -80.49 -111.16
CA ASP A 277 61.85 -80.63 -109.76
C ASP A 277 62.91 -79.54 -109.42
N LYS A 278 63.16 -79.29 -108.12
CA LYS A 278 64.42 -78.72 -107.56
C LYS A 278 64.86 -77.29 -108.01
N ALA A 279 65.82 -76.61 -107.37
CA ALA A 279 66.18 -76.56 -105.93
C ALA A 279 67.10 -75.36 -105.62
N THR A 280 66.90 -74.76 -104.43
CA THR A 280 67.92 -74.20 -103.52
C THR A 280 68.96 -73.14 -103.94
N LYS A 281 68.91 -72.02 -103.20
CA LYS A 281 70.00 -71.39 -102.41
C LYS A 281 71.33 -71.02 -103.10
N LYS A 282 71.65 -69.70 -103.09
CA LYS A 282 72.69 -69.06 -102.22
C LYS A 282 73.04 -67.66 -102.74
N ALA A 283 72.96 -66.64 -101.89
CA ALA A 283 73.61 -65.34 -102.09
C ALA A 283 73.79 -64.64 -100.72
N ALA A 284 74.81 -65.05 -99.97
CA ALA A 284 75.20 -64.40 -98.72
C ALA A 284 76.58 -63.77 -98.92
N ALA A 285 76.65 -62.44 -99.07
CA ALA A 285 77.90 -61.66 -99.04
C ALA A 285 77.66 -60.12 -98.99
N GLN A 286 76.71 -59.62 -98.20
CA GLN A 286 76.43 -58.17 -98.17
C GLN A 286 75.86 -57.60 -96.85
N ARG A 287 76.06 -58.28 -95.71
CA ARG A 287 75.47 -57.87 -94.40
C ARG A 287 76.43 -57.29 -93.38
N LEU A 288 77.74 -57.48 -93.54
CA LEU A 288 78.70 -57.33 -92.45
C LEU A 288 78.90 -55.89 -91.90
N HIS A 289 78.34 -54.85 -92.54
CA HIS A 289 78.47 -53.46 -92.08
C HIS A 289 77.15 -52.85 -91.56
N GLN A 290 76.02 -53.52 -91.76
CA GLN A 290 74.73 -53.18 -91.12
C GLN A 290 74.49 -54.00 -89.85
N GLU A 291 75.27 -55.07 -89.66
CA GLU A 291 75.11 -56.00 -88.54
C GLU A 291 75.45 -55.35 -87.19
N GLU A 292 76.36 -54.35 -87.17
CA GLU A 292 76.92 -53.72 -85.95
C GLU A 292 76.00 -52.64 -85.35
N GLU A 293 75.48 -51.69 -86.14
CA GLU A 293 74.46 -50.72 -85.66
C GLU A 293 73.18 -51.44 -85.20
N LEU A 294 72.77 -52.50 -85.93
CA LEU A 294 71.68 -53.36 -85.51
C LEU A 294 72.02 -54.16 -84.24
N GLN A 295 73.29 -54.34 -83.88
CA GLN A 295 73.70 -55.05 -82.66
C GLN A 295 73.47 -54.20 -81.41
N GLU A 296 73.75 -52.90 -81.45
CA GLU A 296 73.49 -52.00 -80.32
C GLU A 296 71.98 -51.81 -80.09
N LEU A 297 71.20 -51.64 -81.16
CA LEU A 297 69.74 -51.66 -81.11
C LEU A 297 69.18 -53.02 -80.64
N ARG A 298 69.82 -54.15 -80.99
CA ARG A 298 69.48 -55.46 -80.42
C ARG A 298 69.85 -55.58 -78.95
N ASN A 299 70.94 -54.97 -78.48
CA ASN A 299 71.36 -55.03 -77.09
C ASN A 299 70.41 -54.24 -76.17
N THR A 300 70.01 -53.03 -76.57
CA THR A 300 68.98 -52.26 -75.83
C THR A 300 67.62 -52.95 -75.90
N TRP A 301 67.21 -53.46 -77.07
CA TRP A 301 65.98 -54.26 -77.22
C TRP A 301 65.99 -55.53 -76.36
N THR A 302 67.11 -56.25 -76.25
CA THR A 302 67.21 -57.45 -75.39
C THR A 302 67.27 -57.14 -73.91
N ALA A 303 67.76 -55.96 -73.50
CA ALA A 303 67.65 -55.47 -72.13
C ALA A 303 66.19 -55.18 -71.77
N VAL A 304 65.46 -54.45 -72.61
CA VAL A 304 64.01 -54.19 -72.44
C VAL A 304 63.22 -55.51 -72.40
N LYS A 305 63.46 -56.40 -73.38
CA LYS A 305 62.80 -57.71 -73.49
C LYS A 305 63.02 -58.64 -72.30
N LYS A 306 64.15 -58.50 -71.58
CA LYS A 306 64.40 -59.23 -70.32
C LYS A 306 63.65 -58.68 -69.11
N VAL A 307 63.20 -57.43 -69.16
CA VAL A 307 62.48 -56.75 -68.07
C VAL A 307 60.96 -56.81 -68.28
N THR A 308 60.48 -56.86 -69.54
CA THR A 308 59.04 -56.78 -69.87
C THR A 308 58.45 -58.04 -70.51
N GLU A 309 59.25 -59.08 -70.79
CA GLU A 309 58.85 -60.37 -71.42
C GLU A 309 58.17 -60.31 -72.81
N LEU A 310 57.92 -59.11 -73.35
CA LEU A 310 57.16 -58.88 -74.59
C LEU A 310 58.03 -58.99 -75.85
N GLN A 311 57.47 -59.54 -76.94
CA GLN A 311 58.24 -59.98 -78.11
C GLN A 311 58.29 -58.96 -79.26
N LYS A 312 57.38 -57.97 -79.34
CA LYS A 312 57.37 -56.94 -80.38
C LYS A 312 57.31 -55.54 -79.79
N CYS A 313 57.89 -54.56 -80.50
CA CYS A 313 57.95 -53.16 -80.06
C CYS A 313 56.56 -52.51 -79.94
N GLY A 314 55.62 -52.88 -80.80
CA GLY A 314 54.23 -52.43 -80.72
C GLY A 314 53.56 -52.84 -79.40
N ASP A 315 53.82 -54.04 -78.90
CA ASP A 315 53.23 -54.55 -77.65
C ASP A 315 53.66 -53.70 -76.43
N VAL A 316 54.88 -53.13 -76.47
CA VAL A 316 55.40 -52.24 -75.42
C VAL A 316 54.79 -50.85 -75.51
N CYS A 317 54.63 -50.30 -76.73
CA CYS A 317 53.92 -49.04 -76.94
C CYS A 317 52.45 -49.14 -76.52
N ASP A 318 51.78 -50.26 -76.85
CA ASP A 318 50.40 -50.53 -76.43
C ASP A 318 50.28 -50.72 -74.91
N LEU A 319 51.31 -51.27 -74.24
CA LEU A 319 51.35 -51.38 -72.78
C LEU A 319 51.48 -49.99 -72.13
N LEU A 320 52.39 -49.15 -72.64
CA LEU A 320 52.56 -47.77 -72.18
C LEU A 320 51.31 -46.92 -72.44
N PHE A 321 50.67 -47.04 -73.60
CA PHE A 321 49.41 -46.35 -73.89
C PHE A 321 48.27 -46.77 -72.94
N ARG A 322 48.20 -48.07 -72.56
CA ARG A 322 47.24 -48.52 -71.53
C ARG A 322 47.59 -47.94 -70.16
N GLN A 323 48.86 -47.98 -69.75
CA GLN A 323 49.30 -47.39 -68.47
C GLN A 323 49.11 -45.87 -68.42
N GLU A 324 49.32 -45.13 -69.51
CA GLU A 324 49.02 -43.70 -69.59
C GLU A 324 47.51 -43.44 -69.56
N ALA A 325 46.69 -44.23 -70.26
CA ALA A 325 45.24 -44.11 -70.20
C ALA A 325 44.68 -44.41 -68.79
N ASP A 326 45.20 -45.46 -68.13
CA ASP A 326 44.84 -45.82 -66.76
C ASP A 326 45.30 -44.73 -65.77
N ASN A 327 46.51 -44.20 -65.91
CA ASN A 327 47.00 -43.07 -65.10
C ASN A 327 46.19 -41.79 -65.34
N PHE A 328 45.77 -41.51 -66.57
CA PHE A 328 44.94 -40.35 -66.89
C PHE A 328 43.53 -40.49 -66.30
N SER A 329 42.98 -41.71 -66.32
CA SER A 329 41.72 -42.04 -65.62
C SER A 329 41.84 -41.85 -64.10
N LEU A 330 42.92 -42.34 -63.49
CA LEU A 330 43.20 -42.16 -62.06
C LEU A 330 43.43 -40.69 -61.69
N PHE A 331 44.08 -39.91 -62.54
CA PHE A 331 44.28 -38.47 -62.33
C PHE A 331 42.94 -37.71 -62.36
N ASN A 332 42.08 -38.00 -63.34
CA ASN A 332 40.75 -37.40 -63.40
C ASN A 332 39.89 -37.78 -62.19
N TYR A 333 39.94 -39.05 -61.75
CA TYR A 333 39.24 -39.50 -60.54
C TYR A 333 39.77 -38.81 -59.27
N ASN A 334 41.07 -38.57 -59.17
CA ASN A 334 41.68 -37.85 -58.05
C ASN A 334 41.27 -36.37 -58.03
N ASN A 335 41.20 -35.72 -59.20
CA ASN A 335 40.65 -34.36 -59.30
C ASN A 335 39.17 -34.32 -58.92
N GLU A 336 38.35 -35.26 -59.41
CA GLU A 336 36.92 -35.33 -59.08
C GLU A 336 36.68 -35.61 -57.57
N LEU A 337 37.58 -36.36 -56.92
CA LEU A 337 37.62 -36.50 -55.45
C LEU A 337 38.08 -35.21 -54.77
N HIS A 338 39.05 -34.48 -55.32
CA HIS A 338 39.53 -33.22 -54.77
C HIS A 338 38.45 -32.14 -54.81
N ASP A 339 37.76 -31.99 -55.94
CA ASP A 339 36.60 -31.10 -56.11
C ASP A 339 35.49 -31.44 -55.09
N GLN A 340 35.22 -32.73 -54.87
CA GLN A 340 34.28 -33.20 -53.83
C GLN A 340 34.75 -32.83 -52.42
N VAL A 341 36.05 -32.93 -52.13
CA VAL A 341 36.63 -32.54 -50.84
C VAL A 341 36.55 -31.02 -50.65
N GLU A 342 36.85 -30.20 -51.66
CA GLU A 342 36.68 -28.74 -51.58
C GLU A 342 35.22 -28.38 -51.27
N VAL A 343 34.26 -28.91 -52.04
CA VAL A 343 32.82 -28.67 -51.81
C VAL A 343 32.38 -29.12 -50.41
N LEU A 344 32.86 -30.26 -49.92
CA LEU A 344 32.55 -30.72 -48.55
C LEU A 344 33.18 -29.82 -47.48
N THR A 345 34.40 -29.32 -47.69
CA THR A 345 35.05 -28.40 -46.74
C THR A 345 34.38 -27.03 -46.72
N GLU A 346 33.92 -26.50 -47.86
CA GLU A 346 33.16 -25.26 -47.93
C GLU A 346 31.79 -25.40 -47.25
N GLN A 347 31.06 -26.50 -47.51
CA GLN A 347 29.82 -26.83 -46.80
C GLN A 347 30.03 -26.98 -45.28
N THR A 348 31.14 -27.59 -44.86
CA THR A 348 31.49 -27.72 -43.44
C THR A 348 31.76 -26.35 -42.81
N ALA A 349 32.47 -25.47 -43.50
CA ALA A 349 32.73 -24.10 -43.03
C ALA A 349 31.44 -23.25 -42.97
N GLU A 350 30.51 -23.42 -43.92
CA GLU A 350 29.21 -22.75 -43.90
C GLU A 350 28.31 -23.27 -42.77
N LEU A 351 28.34 -24.57 -42.48
CA LEU A 351 27.64 -25.16 -41.35
C LEU A 351 28.22 -24.70 -40.01
N LEU A 352 29.55 -24.60 -39.87
CA LEU A 352 30.19 -24.07 -38.67
C LEU A 352 29.78 -22.62 -38.42
N ARG A 353 29.81 -21.74 -39.44
CA ARG A 353 29.29 -20.37 -39.29
C ARG A 353 27.84 -20.32 -38.82
N LYS A 354 26.96 -21.16 -39.38
CA LYS A 354 25.56 -21.21 -38.93
C LYS A 354 25.42 -21.69 -37.48
N VAL A 355 26.30 -22.57 -37.02
CA VAL A 355 26.33 -23.01 -35.62
C VAL A 355 26.80 -21.86 -34.71
N ASP A 356 27.80 -21.09 -35.12
CA ASP A 356 28.28 -19.91 -34.39
C ASP A 356 27.20 -18.81 -34.34
N ASP A 357 26.57 -18.49 -35.48
CA ASP A 357 25.46 -17.52 -35.60
C ASP A 357 24.27 -17.89 -34.69
N GLU A 358 23.88 -19.18 -34.64
CA GLU A 358 22.80 -19.68 -33.77
C GLU A 358 23.20 -19.67 -32.28
N GLN A 359 24.48 -19.87 -31.95
CA GLN A 359 24.98 -19.73 -30.57
C GLN A 359 24.95 -18.26 -30.12
N ASP A 360 25.42 -17.32 -30.93
CA ASP A 360 25.37 -15.88 -30.62
C ASP A 360 23.92 -15.39 -30.47
N ASN A 361 23.00 -15.88 -31.31
CA ASN A 361 21.57 -15.61 -31.16
C ASN A 361 20.99 -16.19 -29.85
N ALA A 362 21.42 -17.39 -29.45
CA ALA A 362 20.99 -18.00 -28.19
C ALA A 362 21.50 -17.20 -26.97
N TYR A 363 22.76 -16.77 -26.96
CA TYR A 363 23.32 -15.93 -25.91
C TYR A 363 22.59 -14.58 -25.79
N GLN A 364 22.30 -13.91 -26.92
CA GLN A 364 21.53 -12.66 -26.91
C GLN A 364 20.09 -12.85 -26.42
N TRP A 365 19.48 -14.00 -26.72
CA TRP A 365 18.16 -14.34 -26.21
C TRP A 365 18.16 -14.60 -24.71
N GLU A 366 19.16 -15.34 -24.20
CA GLU A 366 19.33 -15.59 -22.76
C GLU A 366 19.57 -14.28 -22.00
N GLU A 367 20.46 -13.41 -22.46
CA GLU A 367 20.71 -12.09 -21.84
C GLU A 367 19.44 -11.22 -21.80
N GLN A 368 18.64 -11.22 -22.87
CA GLN A 368 17.35 -10.52 -22.90
C GLN A 368 16.35 -11.11 -21.90
N GLN A 369 16.26 -12.44 -21.79
CA GLN A 369 15.37 -13.10 -20.84
C GLN A 369 15.81 -12.88 -19.38
N GLU A 370 17.11 -12.87 -19.09
CA GLU A 370 17.62 -12.52 -17.75
C GLU A 370 17.32 -11.06 -17.41
N TRP A 371 17.47 -10.13 -18.37
CA TRP A 371 17.13 -8.73 -18.18
C TRP A 371 15.62 -8.51 -17.94
N GLU A 372 14.75 -9.15 -18.74
CA GLU A 372 13.30 -9.09 -18.55
C GLU A 372 12.90 -9.66 -17.18
N LYS A 373 13.49 -10.80 -16.78
CA LYS A 373 13.29 -11.39 -15.46
C LYS A 373 13.70 -10.44 -14.34
N PHE A 374 14.88 -9.81 -14.43
CA PHE A 374 15.36 -8.85 -13.45
C PHE A 374 14.43 -7.62 -13.33
N GLN A 375 13.90 -7.12 -14.45
CA GLN A 375 12.90 -6.04 -14.43
C GLN A 375 11.62 -6.47 -13.73
N LEU A 376 11.12 -7.68 -14.02
CA LEU A 376 9.92 -8.24 -13.39
C LEU A 376 10.10 -8.45 -11.89
N GLU A 377 11.25 -9.00 -11.45
CA GLU A 377 11.61 -9.17 -10.04
C GLU A 377 11.68 -7.81 -9.33
N SER A 378 12.33 -6.80 -9.93
CA SER A 378 12.40 -5.45 -9.38
C SER A 378 11.05 -4.70 -9.39
N MET A 379 10.11 -5.06 -10.26
CA MET A 379 8.73 -4.56 -10.21
C MET A 379 7.92 -5.25 -9.12
N LEU A 380 8.08 -6.56 -8.97
CA LEU A 380 7.41 -7.37 -7.95
C LEU A 380 7.84 -6.94 -6.54
N GLU A 381 9.14 -6.78 -6.29
CA GLU A 381 9.67 -6.26 -5.02
C GLU A 381 9.08 -4.88 -4.65
N LYS A 382 8.93 -3.97 -5.63
CA LYS A 382 8.30 -2.66 -5.39
C LYS A 382 6.81 -2.77 -5.01
N VAL A 383 6.08 -3.67 -5.68
CA VAL A 383 4.65 -3.92 -5.38
C VAL A 383 4.48 -4.61 -4.03
N GLU A 384 5.33 -5.56 -3.68
CA GLU A 384 5.32 -6.21 -2.36
C GLU A 384 5.65 -5.23 -1.24
N ASN A 385 6.65 -4.36 -1.43
CA ASN A 385 6.99 -3.33 -0.44
C ASN A 385 5.85 -2.32 -0.22
N GLU A 386 5.19 -1.87 -1.29
CA GLU A 386 3.99 -1.01 -1.16
C GLU A 386 2.83 -1.76 -0.49
N HIS A 387 2.59 -3.02 -0.86
CA HIS A 387 1.53 -3.82 -0.25
C HIS A 387 1.77 -4.05 1.26
N ASN A 388 3.00 -4.40 1.64
CA ASN A 388 3.41 -4.55 3.03
C ASN A 388 3.25 -3.24 3.80
N TYR A 389 3.65 -2.10 3.22
CA TYR A 389 3.45 -0.78 3.84
C TYR A 389 1.96 -0.47 4.07
N GLN A 390 1.10 -0.69 3.08
CA GLN A 390 -0.35 -0.47 3.22
C GLN A 390 -0.97 -1.44 4.25
N ASN A 391 -0.52 -2.69 4.29
CA ASN A 391 -0.96 -3.68 5.28
C ASN A 391 -0.54 -3.28 6.71
N ASP A 392 0.71 -2.85 6.92
CA ASP A 392 1.20 -2.33 8.20
C ASP A 392 0.41 -1.11 8.67
N MET A 393 0.06 -0.19 7.75
CA MET A 393 -0.80 0.96 8.07
C MET A 393 -2.22 0.53 8.46
N CYS A 394 -2.78 -0.47 7.78
CA CYS A 394 -4.10 -1.03 8.10
C CYS A 394 -4.08 -1.75 9.46
N GLU A 395 -3.06 -2.56 9.75
CA GLU A 395 -2.93 -3.24 11.03
C GLU A 395 -2.69 -2.25 12.18
N ALA A 396 -1.89 -1.20 11.97
CA ALA A 396 -1.72 -0.11 12.93
C ALA A 396 -3.05 0.62 13.21
N GLY A 397 -3.87 0.83 12.17
CA GLY A 397 -5.22 1.38 12.26
C GLY A 397 -6.16 0.47 13.06
N LEU A 398 -6.22 -0.82 12.76
CA LEU A 398 -7.03 -1.80 13.49
C LEU A 398 -6.61 -1.88 14.97
N ARG A 399 -5.31 -2.01 15.26
CA ARG A 399 -4.76 -1.97 16.63
C ARG A 399 -5.06 -0.67 17.36
N LEU A 400 -5.30 0.45 16.68
CA LEU A 400 -5.76 1.69 17.29
C LEU A 400 -7.28 1.64 17.57
N PHE A 401 -8.08 1.18 16.62
CA PHE A 401 -9.52 0.98 16.79
C PHE A 401 -9.82 0.03 17.96
N ASP A 402 -9.16 -1.11 18.06
CA ASP A 402 -9.37 -2.07 19.17
C ASP A 402 -9.06 -1.41 20.53
N ARG A 403 -7.95 -0.68 20.63
CA ARG A 403 -7.58 0.09 21.82
C ARG A 403 -8.60 1.18 22.15
N LEU A 404 -9.26 1.78 21.16
CA LEU A 404 -10.35 2.73 21.38
C LEU A 404 -11.61 2.00 21.87
N MET A 405 -11.97 0.84 21.33
CA MET A 405 -13.13 0.06 21.79
C MET A 405 -12.95 -0.46 23.21
N THR A 406 -11.75 -0.97 23.58
CA THR A 406 -11.45 -1.36 24.97
C THR A 406 -11.58 -0.17 25.93
N LYS A 407 -11.09 1.02 25.54
CA LYS A 407 -11.22 2.24 26.35
C LYS A 407 -12.67 2.73 26.44
N LEU A 408 -13.43 2.67 25.36
CA LEU A 408 -14.85 3.02 25.34
C LEU A 408 -15.64 2.10 26.29
N ARG A 409 -15.34 0.79 26.29
CA ARG A 409 -15.96 -0.11 27.26
C ARG A 409 -15.57 0.23 28.71
N ALA A 410 -14.29 0.46 28.98
CA ALA A 410 -13.85 0.85 30.32
C ALA A 410 -14.49 2.16 30.82
N LEU A 411 -14.77 3.12 29.93
CA LEU A 411 -15.51 4.34 30.26
C LEU A 411 -17.01 4.08 30.51
N PHE A 412 -17.61 3.15 29.76
CA PHE A 412 -19.01 2.73 29.93
C PHE A 412 -19.22 2.03 31.29
N ASP A 413 -18.29 1.14 31.66
CA ASP A 413 -18.26 0.46 32.95
C ASP A 413 -18.02 1.47 34.11
N LEU A 414 -17.11 2.43 33.93
CA LEU A 414 -16.80 3.48 34.92
C LEU A 414 -17.98 4.45 35.15
N ALA A 415 -18.71 4.81 34.10
CA ALA A 415 -19.87 5.71 34.17
C ALA A 415 -21.14 5.03 34.74
N GLN A 416 -21.08 3.72 35.00
CA GLN A 416 -22.22 2.90 35.45
C GLN A 416 -23.46 3.16 34.56
N CYS A 417 -23.24 3.04 33.25
CA CYS A 417 -24.32 3.09 32.27
C CYS A 417 -25.19 1.83 32.38
N GLU A 418 -26.50 1.98 32.20
CA GLU A 418 -27.43 0.84 32.23
C GLU A 418 -27.28 0.01 30.95
N THR A 419 -26.91 -1.27 31.08
CA THR A 419 -26.71 -2.19 29.94
C THR A 419 -28.01 -2.71 29.34
N TRP A 420 -29.10 -2.67 30.10
CA TRP A 420 -30.40 -3.26 29.73
C TRP A 420 -30.97 -2.79 28.37
N PRO A 421 -30.86 -1.50 27.95
CA PRO A 421 -31.30 -1.05 26.63
C PRO A 421 -30.43 -1.54 25.46
N LEU A 422 -29.21 -2.03 25.75
CA LEU A 422 -28.26 -2.56 24.76
C LEU A 422 -28.42 -4.07 24.58
N GLU A 423 -28.67 -4.82 25.66
CA GLU A 423 -28.86 -6.28 25.64
C GLU A 423 -30.02 -6.70 24.72
N ASP A 424 -31.16 -6.00 24.80
CA ASP A 424 -32.35 -6.27 23.96
C ASP A 424 -32.16 -5.92 22.47
N LEU A 425 -31.17 -5.07 22.14
CA LEU A 425 -30.91 -4.58 20.79
C LEU A 425 -29.68 -5.23 20.11
N LEU A 426 -28.72 -5.74 20.89
CA LEU A 426 -27.47 -6.34 20.41
C LEU A 426 -27.37 -7.86 20.62
N GLY A 427 -28.25 -8.44 21.45
CA GLY A 427 -28.21 -9.86 21.83
C GLY A 427 -26.91 -10.21 22.57
N ASP A 428 -26.41 -11.44 22.37
CA ASP A 428 -25.19 -11.98 23.00
C ASP A 428 -23.88 -11.21 22.68
N ASN A 429 -23.93 -10.11 21.91
CA ASN A 429 -22.77 -9.28 21.59
C ASN A 429 -22.50 -8.23 22.68
N GLU A 430 -22.11 -8.70 23.88
CA GLU A 430 -21.73 -7.82 25.00
C GLU A 430 -20.51 -6.92 24.71
N GLN A 431 -19.74 -7.18 23.64
CA GLN A 431 -18.51 -6.45 23.33
C GLN A 431 -18.73 -5.25 22.40
N VAL A 432 -17.91 -4.21 22.59
CA VAL A 432 -17.91 -3.02 21.73
C VAL A 432 -17.17 -3.32 20.42
N THR A 433 -17.89 -3.24 19.30
CA THR A 433 -17.45 -3.56 17.94
C THR A 433 -17.63 -2.36 17.01
N GLN A 434 -17.04 -2.44 15.80
CA GLN A 434 -17.12 -1.39 14.77
C GLN A 434 -18.56 -1.05 14.32
N PHE A 435 -19.55 -1.91 14.59
CA PHE A 435 -20.95 -1.67 14.23
C PHE A 435 -21.79 -1.08 15.36
N ASN A 436 -21.40 -1.29 16.63
CA ASN A 436 -22.19 -0.88 17.80
C ASN A 436 -21.59 0.28 18.61
N TYR A 437 -20.31 0.64 18.40
CA TYR A 437 -19.62 1.68 19.19
C TYR A 437 -20.35 3.02 19.26
N ARG A 438 -21.08 3.38 18.21
CA ARG A 438 -21.88 4.60 18.14
C ARG A 438 -23.04 4.60 19.14
N LEU A 439 -23.72 3.46 19.31
CA LEU A 439 -24.81 3.31 20.28
C LEU A 439 -24.27 3.38 21.72
N TYR A 440 -23.11 2.76 21.97
CA TYR A 440 -22.40 2.90 23.25
C TYR A 440 -22.02 4.35 23.55
N LEU A 441 -21.58 5.13 22.55
CA LEU A 441 -21.28 6.56 22.71
C LEU A 441 -22.53 7.40 23.00
N GLU A 442 -23.64 7.20 22.27
CA GLU A 442 -24.89 7.96 22.43
C GLU A 442 -25.53 7.73 23.82
N ILE A 443 -25.44 6.50 24.35
CA ILE A 443 -25.89 6.16 25.71
C ILE A 443 -24.94 6.72 26.78
N LEU A 444 -23.63 6.63 26.55
CA LEU A 444 -22.61 7.21 27.45
C LEU A 444 -22.72 8.73 27.53
N GLU A 445 -22.95 9.42 26.40
CA GLU A 445 -23.21 10.86 26.37
C GLU A 445 -24.46 11.22 27.17
N SER A 446 -25.56 10.49 26.96
CA SER A 446 -26.82 10.67 27.70
C SER A 446 -26.62 10.49 29.21
N ARG A 447 -25.85 9.48 29.62
CA ARG A 447 -25.52 9.22 31.03
C ARG A 447 -24.60 10.30 31.62
N LEU A 448 -23.59 10.75 30.87
CA LEU A 448 -22.73 11.85 31.30
C LEU A 448 -23.50 13.16 31.47
N MET A 449 -24.46 13.48 30.58
CA MET A 449 -25.34 14.64 30.76
C MET A 449 -26.21 14.53 32.01
N GLN A 450 -26.74 13.33 32.32
CA GLN A 450 -27.48 13.09 33.57
C GLN A 450 -26.60 13.30 34.81
N LEU A 451 -25.40 12.71 34.83
CA LEU A 451 -24.43 12.87 35.93
C LEU A 451 -24.00 14.34 36.11
N LEU A 452 -23.78 15.06 35.00
CA LEU A 452 -23.47 16.49 35.00
C LEU A 452 -24.63 17.34 35.54
N SER A 453 -25.88 16.94 35.30
CA SER A 453 -27.08 17.63 35.82
C SER A 453 -27.38 17.29 37.29
N ALA A 454 -26.98 16.11 37.76
CA ALA A 454 -27.11 15.67 39.15
C ALA A 454 -26.00 16.23 40.06
N CYS A 455 -24.87 16.65 39.48
CA CYS A 455 -23.79 17.29 40.22
C CYS A 455 -24.15 18.76 40.51
N PRO A 456 -24.27 19.20 41.78
CA PRO A 456 -24.45 20.60 42.09
C PRO A 456 -23.24 21.38 41.57
N ARG A 457 -23.46 22.50 40.87
CA ARG A 457 -22.35 23.41 40.53
C ARG A 457 -21.65 23.82 41.83
N PRO A 458 -20.34 23.58 41.99
CA PRO A 458 -19.62 24.16 43.10
C PRO A 458 -19.55 25.69 42.89
N ASP A 459 -20.01 26.47 43.87
CA ASP A 459 -19.93 27.93 43.86
C ASP A 459 -18.49 28.48 44.00
N THR A 460 -17.49 27.62 43.82
CA THR A 460 -16.07 27.96 43.72
C THR A 460 -15.44 27.22 42.53
N PHE A 461 -15.19 27.95 41.44
CA PHE A 461 -14.25 27.51 40.41
C PHE A 461 -12.82 27.61 40.95
N PRO A 462 -12.04 26.52 41.02
CA PRO A 462 -10.59 26.62 40.95
C PRO A 462 -10.24 27.06 39.52
N GLN A 463 -9.37 28.04 39.37
CA GLN A 463 -8.89 28.50 38.07
C GLN A 463 -7.96 27.46 37.43
N TYR A 464 -8.55 26.43 36.79
CA TYR A 464 -7.82 25.61 35.84
C TYR A 464 -7.87 26.28 34.47
N ALA A 465 -6.69 26.64 33.97
CA ALA A 465 -6.54 27.27 32.66
C ALA A 465 -7.02 26.31 31.56
N VAL A 466 -8.19 26.61 30.99
CA VAL A 466 -8.73 25.86 29.85
C VAL A 466 -7.88 26.18 28.63
N PHE A 467 -6.97 25.28 28.27
CA PHE A 467 -6.38 25.26 26.94
C PHE A 467 -7.47 24.89 25.92
N SER A 468 -8.05 25.92 25.32
CA SER A 468 -8.99 25.82 24.22
C SER A 468 -8.24 25.39 22.95
N SER A 469 -8.34 24.11 22.61
CA SER A 469 -7.98 23.60 21.28
C SER A 469 -8.84 22.40 20.88
N PHE A 470 -10.16 22.61 20.77
CA PHE A 470 -11.02 21.76 19.95
C PHE A 470 -11.41 22.48 18.65
N VAL A 471 -11.34 21.72 17.56
CA VAL A 471 -11.29 22.17 16.17
C VAL A 471 -12.59 22.84 15.72
N ASN A 472 -12.49 24.03 15.12
CA ASN A 472 -13.55 24.62 14.29
C ASN A 472 -13.58 23.94 12.91
N PRO A 473 -14.69 23.30 12.48
CA PRO A 473 -14.81 22.71 11.15
C PRO A 473 -15.25 23.75 10.11
N ALA A 474 -14.49 24.85 9.95
CA ALA A 474 -14.90 25.97 9.11
C ALA A 474 -13.76 26.81 8.47
N THR A 475 -12.64 26.22 8.07
CA THR A 475 -11.77 26.75 6.99
C THR A 475 -10.73 25.71 6.55
N GLN A 476 -10.99 25.00 5.45
CA GLN A 476 -9.93 24.33 4.67
C GLN A 476 -9.92 24.92 3.26
N ASN A 477 -9.09 25.95 3.07
CA ASN A 477 -8.61 26.36 1.75
C ASN A 477 -7.41 27.31 1.89
N ARG A 478 -6.23 26.73 2.18
CA ARG A 478 -4.92 27.19 1.71
C ARG A 478 -3.83 26.14 1.98
N LEU A 479 -2.85 26.13 1.09
CA LEU A 479 -1.77 25.15 0.99
C LEU A 479 -0.52 25.61 1.77
N THR A 480 0.35 24.62 2.07
CA THR A 480 1.79 24.69 2.41
C THR A 480 2.25 25.41 3.70
N PRO A 481 3.44 25.06 4.24
CA PRO A 481 4.06 23.73 4.33
C PRO A 481 4.46 23.36 5.79
N LEU A 482 4.86 22.10 6.03
CA LEU A 482 5.29 21.64 7.35
C LEU A 482 6.56 22.35 7.84
N SER A 483 6.58 22.75 9.12
CA SER A 483 7.80 22.99 9.89
C SER A 483 7.77 22.23 11.21
N THR A 484 8.46 21.08 11.21
CA THR A 484 9.25 20.52 12.31
C THR A 484 8.64 20.55 13.73
N ILE A 485 8.02 19.44 14.12
CA ILE A 485 8.02 19.01 15.53
C ILE A 485 9.04 17.87 15.65
N VAL A 486 10.05 18.08 16.48
CA VAL A 486 11.05 17.07 16.83
C VAL A 486 10.38 16.02 17.70
N VAL A 487 10.36 14.77 17.22
CA VAL A 487 10.03 13.59 18.03
C VAL A 487 11.33 12.90 18.39
N ASP A 488 11.55 12.64 19.68
CA ASP A 488 12.74 11.95 20.17
C ASP A 488 12.90 10.58 19.48
N LYS A 489 13.93 10.46 18.64
CA LYS A 489 14.38 9.19 18.12
C LYS A 489 14.99 8.37 19.25
N LYS A 490 14.25 7.38 19.77
CA LYS A 490 14.90 6.19 20.32
C LYS A 490 15.48 5.40 19.15
N GLU A 491 16.76 5.61 18.89
CA GLU A 491 17.51 4.85 17.89
C GLU A 491 17.64 3.40 18.34
N ILE A 492 16.78 2.54 17.79
CA ILE A 492 17.08 1.10 17.73
C ILE A 492 18.00 0.94 16.53
N THR A 493 19.32 0.98 16.79
CA THR A 493 20.35 0.65 15.81
C THR A 493 20.20 -0.81 15.39
N ARG A 494 19.52 -1.05 14.26
CA ARG A 494 19.66 -2.30 13.51
C ARG A 494 21.00 -2.26 12.75
N PRO A 495 21.77 -3.37 12.70
CA PRO A 495 23.07 -3.39 12.04
C PRO A 495 22.94 -3.25 10.52
N CYS A 496 24.00 -2.73 9.89
CA CYS A 496 24.10 -2.62 8.44
C CYS A 496 24.30 -4.01 7.81
N LEU A 497 23.51 -4.35 6.78
CA LEU A 497 23.59 -5.63 6.05
C LEU A 497 24.95 -5.86 5.36
N GLU A 498 25.63 -4.80 4.90
CA GLU A 498 27.00 -4.91 4.35
C GLU A 498 28.02 -5.40 5.41
N CYS A 499 27.76 -5.11 6.71
CA CYS A 499 28.59 -5.61 7.81
C CYS A 499 28.25 -7.06 8.20
N GLU A 500 27.04 -7.55 7.95
CA GLU A 500 26.68 -8.96 8.23
C GLU A 500 27.28 -9.91 7.19
N ILE A 501 27.25 -9.54 5.90
CA ILE A 501 27.88 -10.32 4.83
C ILE A 501 29.40 -10.45 5.08
N SER A 502 30.07 -9.35 5.49
CA SER A 502 31.49 -9.37 5.86
C SER A 502 31.79 -10.25 7.09
N ASN A 503 30.90 -10.29 8.08
CA ASN A 503 31.08 -11.13 9.27
C ASN A 503 30.74 -12.61 9.03
N GLN A 504 29.79 -12.94 8.16
CA GLN A 504 29.55 -14.32 7.72
C GLN A 504 30.74 -14.85 6.91
N ALA A 505 31.28 -14.05 5.98
CA ALA A 505 32.50 -14.40 5.25
C ALA A 505 33.70 -14.65 6.21
N LYS A 506 33.90 -13.79 7.22
CA LYS A 506 34.96 -14.00 8.23
C LYS A 506 34.75 -15.22 9.12
N ARG A 507 33.51 -15.61 9.42
CA ARG A 507 33.22 -16.86 10.17
C ARG A 507 33.45 -18.10 9.32
N MET A 508 33.12 -18.07 8.04
CA MET A 508 33.41 -19.18 7.10
C MET A 508 34.92 -19.46 6.98
N ILE A 509 35.76 -18.41 7.06
CA ILE A 509 37.23 -18.52 6.97
C ILE A 509 37.86 -19.07 8.27
N GLN A 510 37.15 -19.09 9.41
CA GLN A 510 37.67 -19.60 10.69
C GLN A 510 37.31 -21.06 11.01
N VAL A 511 36.58 -21.76 10.12
CA VAL A 511 36.14 -23.15 10.35
C VAL A 511 36.93 -24.17 9.50
N THR A 512 37.90 -23.71 8.69
CA THR A 512 38.78 -24.59 7.89
C THR A 512 40.11 -24.92 8.56
N ASP A 513 40.38 -24.39 9.76
CA ASP A 513 41.47 -24.85 10.62
C ASP A 513 40.87 -25.64 11.80
N TYR A 514 41.33 -26.88 11.99
CA TYR A 514 40.80 -27.92 12.91
C TYR A 514 39.54 -28.68 12.46
N ILE A 515 39.66 -29.50 11.41
CA ILE A 515 39.76 -30.98 11.48
C ILE A 515 40.13 -31.56 10.10
#